data_AF-A0A0C2F7C0-F1
#
_entry.id   AF-A0A0C2F7C0-F1
#
_cell.length_a   1.000
_cell.length_b   1.000
_cell.length_c   1.000
_cell.angle_alpha   90.00
_cell.angle_beta   90.00
_cell.angle_gamma   90.00
#
_symmetry.space_group_name_H-M   'P 1'
#
loop_
_entity.id
_entity.type
_entity.pdbx_description
1 polymer ?
#
loop_
_entity_poly.entity_id
_entity_poly.type
_entity_poly.pdbx_seq_one_letter_code
_entity_poly.pdbx_strand_id
1 'polypeptide(L)'
;MESNHDDDSSKKRRAEERKLIEEIRYKRSCVKRAPTFPSAEEIQIKIRRFLSIVVMLVKSNSIVETFTELRGSRSQLFARREAALYRCRLERMHYEAANLMGRIRSAAEALSMAYDPYGLLVLADSSLLDERDDFYEDCEEGLTIHPNFTADFIRREIEFIEDFKRKIENEVKEAELQEQNENHPDLIDQVKDLFVDLRHEFGRHYEELCGQIKNMNESIEDIKLSMERLKEH
;
A
#
# COMPACT_ATOMS: atom_id res chain seq x y z
N MET A 1 -72.47 -37.90 43.23
CA MET A 1 -72.00 -37.02 42.13
C MET A 1 -70.50 -36.69 42.29
N GLU A 2 -69.64 -37.66 42.62
CA GLU A 2 -68.19 -37.43 42.81
C GLU A 2 -67.33 -38.01 41.66
N SER A 3 -67.83 -39.02 40.94
CA SER A 3 -67.09 -39.73 39.89
C SER A 3 -66.71 -38.89 38.67
N ASN A 4 -67.48 -37.84 38.32
CA ASN A 4 -67.19 -37.01 37.14
C ASN A 4 -66.09 -35.98 37.40
N HIS A 5 -65.89 -35.55 38.65
CA HIS A 5 -64.95 -34.47 38.97
C HIS A 5 -63.50 -34.99 39.08
N ASP A 6 -63.33 -36.22 39.56
CA ASP A 6 -62.04 -36.92 39.60
C ASP A 6 -61.54 -37.29 38.21
N ASP A 7 -62.43 -37.73 37.31
CA ASP A 7 -62.06 -38.09 35.93
C ASP A 7 -61.59 -36.85 35.14
N ASP A 8 -62.20 -35.69 35.37
CA ASP A 8 -61.82 -34.43 34.72
C ASP A 8 -60.47 -33.89 35.23
N SER A 9 -60.21 -34.02 36.54
CA SER A 9 -58.91 -33.67 37.12
C SER A 9 -57.77 -34.58 36.60
N SER A 10 -58.07 -35.87 36.38
CA SER A 10 -57.12 -36.83 35.84
C SER A 10 -56.80 -36.58 34.37
N LYS A 11 -57.81 -36.18 33.58
CA LYS A 11 -57.64 -35.78 32.17
C LYS A 11 -56.82 -34.51 32.05
N LYS A 12 -57.08 -33.52 32.90
CA LYS A 12 -56.31 -32.28 32.95
C LYS A 12 -54.83 -32.54 33.30
N ARG A 13 -54.57 -33.38 34.30
CA ARG A 13 -53.20 -33.79 34.67
C ARG A 13 -52.48 -34.48 33.50
N ARG A 14 -53.13 -35.45 32.84
CA ARG A 14 -52.56 -36.13 31.66
C ARG A 14 -52.31 -35.18 30.48
N ALA A 15 -53.14 -34.16 30.29
CA ALA A 15 -52.95 -33.16 29.24
C ALA A 15 -51.75 -32.25 29.53
N GLU A 16 -51.59 -31.82 30.79
CA GLU A 16 -50.43 -31.03 31.23
C GLU A 16 -49.13 -31.84 31.15
N GLU A 17 -49.13 -33.12 31.56
CA GLU A 17 -47.99 -34.02 31.42
C GLU A 17 -47.57 -34.18 29.95
N ARG A 18 -48.52 -34.37 29.03
CA ARG A 18 -48.23 -34.44 27.59
C ARG A 18 -47.63 -33.15 27.07
N LYS A 19 -48.16 -32.00 27.49
CA LYS A 19 -47.63 -30.68 27.11
C LYS A 19 -46.18 -30.51 27.58
N LEU A 20 -45.86 -30.90 28.81
CA LEU A 20 -44.50 -30.85 29.35
C LEU A 20 -43.55 -31.79 28.60
N ILE A 21 -44.00 -33.00 28.26
CA ILE A 21 -43.22 -33.96 27.46
C ILE A 21 -42.93 -33.39 26.06
N GLU A 22 -43.93 -32.78 25.41
CA GLU A 22 -43.80 -32.12 24.12
C GLU A 22 -42.77 -30.97 24.19
N GLU A 23 -42.86 -30.14 25.23
CA GLU A 23 -41.95 -29.02 25.47
C GLU A 23 -40.51 -29.49 25.73
N ILE A 24 -40.33 -30.57 26.52
CA ILE A 24 -39.02 -31.18 26.75
C ILE A 24 -38.45 -31.75 25.46
N ARG A 25 -39.27 -32.44 24.64
CA ARG A 25 -38.82 -32.95 23.33
C ARG A 25 -38.42 -31.81 22.41
N TYR A 26 -39.21 -30.74 22.37
CA TYR A 26 -38.90 -29.54 21.61
C TYR A 26 -37.57 -28.92 22.06
N LYS A 27 -37.39 -28.64 23.36
CA LYS A 27 -36.14 -28.10 23.93
C LYS A 27 -34.93 -28.99 23.63
N ARG A 28 -35.06 -30.31 23.79
CA ARG A 28 -34.01 -31.27 23.42
C ARG A 28 -33.71 -31.26 21.92
N SER A 29 -34.72 -31.11 21.06
CA SER A 29 -34.52 -31.00 19.61
C SER A 29 -33.78 -29.70 19.24
N CYS A 30 -34.03 -28.60 19.96
CA CYS A 30 -33.30 -27.34 19.79
C CYS A 30 -31.83 -27.48 20.20
N VAL A 31 -31.53 -28.16 21.31
CA VAL A 31 -30.14 -28.44 21.74
C VAL A 31 -29.41 -29.31 20.72
N LYS A 32 -30.06 -30.36 20.17
CA LYS A 32 -29.47 -31.19 19.11
C LYS A 32 -29.22 -30.43 17.79
N ARG A 33 -29.93 -29.33 17.56
CA ARG A 33 -29.78 -28.47 16.38
C ARG A 33 -28.84 -27.29 16.63
N ALA A 34 -28.46 -27.03 17.88
CA ALA A 34 -27.46 -26.03 18.19
C ALA A 34 -26.13 -26.52 17.62
N PRO A 35 -25.40 -25.67 16.87
CA PRO A 35 -24.06 -26.03 16.43
C PRO A 35 -23.22 -26.35 17.67
N THR A 36 -22.59 -27.52 17.68
CA THR A 36 -21.61 -27.87 18.70
C THR A 36 -20.50 -26.82 18.67
N PHE A 37 -20.10 -26.37 19.85
CA PHE A 37 -18.93 -25.52 19.97
C PHE A 37 -17.73 -26.28 19.38
N PRO A 38 -16.88 -25.62 18.57
CA PRO A 38 -15.73 -26.30 17.93
C PRO A 38 -14.78 -26.85 18.99
N SER A 39 -14.13 -27.97 18.68
CA SER A 39 -13.13 -28.55 19.61
C SER A 39 -11.87 -27.67 19.70
N ALA A 40 -11.08 -27.86 20.75
CA ALA A 40 -9.79 -27.18 20.91
C ALA A 40 -8.90 -27.38 19.67
N GLU A 41 -8.75 -28.64 19.23
CA GLU A 41 -7.99 -29.01 18.03
C GLU A 41 -8.48 -28.29 16.76
N GLU A 42 -9.80 -28.21 16.54
CA GLU A 42 -10.36 -27.50 15.39
C GLU A 42 -10.03 -26.01 15.38
N ILE A 43 -10.01 -25.37 16.56
CA ILE A 43 -9.65 -23.95 16.68
C ILE A 43 -8.15 -23.76 16.53
N GLN A 44 -7.32 -24.62 17.14
CA GLN A 44 -5.87 -24.59 17.02
C GLN A 44 -5.41 -24.74 15.56
N ILE A 45 -6.01 -25.66 14.78
CA ILE A 45 -5.75 -25.81 13.34
C ILE A 45 -6.06 -24.51 12.59
N LYS A 46 -7.15 -23.82 12.93
CA LYS A 46 -7.50 -22.53 12.32
C LYS A 46 -6.47 -21.45 12.67
N ILE A 47 -6.05 -21.38 13.94
CA ILE A 47 -5.02 -20.44 14.40
C ILE A 47 -3.74 -20.63 13.59
N ARG A 48 -3.22 -21.87 13.52
CA ARG A 48 -2.01 -22.20 12.72
C ARG A 48 -2.17 -21.80 11.26
N ARG A 49 -3.32 -22.13 10.67
CA ARG A 49 -3.60 -21.80 9.27
C ARG A 49 -3.61 -20.30 9.01
N PHE A 50 -4.28 -19.50 9.85
CA PHE A 50 -4.33 -18.05 9.68
C PHE A 50 -2.95 -17.42 9.90
N LEU A 51 -2.19 -17.92 10.89
CA LEU A 51 -0.82 -17.49 11.11
C LEU A 51 0.05 -17.80 9.88
N SER A 52 0.05 -19.03 9.37
CA SER A 52 0.78 -19.41 8.15
C SER A 52 0.43 -18.51 6.94
N ILE A 53 -0.85 -18.14 6.77
CA ILE A 53 -1.25 -17.18 5.73
C ILE A 53 -0.55 -15.83 5.94
N VAL A 54 -0.54 -15.28 7.15
CA VAL A 54 0.18 -14.03 7.46
C VAL A 54 1.67 -14.18 7.14
N VAL A 55 2.30 -15.27 7.59
CA VAL A 55 3.74 -15.51 7.37
C VAL A 55 4.06 -15.59 5.88
N MET A 56 3.25 -16.31 5.11
CA MET A 56 3.39 -16.43 3.66
C MET A 56 3.23 -15.08 2.96
N LEU A 57 2.25 -14.26 3.36
CA LEU A 57 2.06 -12.91 2.81
C LEU A 57 3.28 -12.02 3.03
N VAL A 58 3.88 -12.09 4.21
CA VAL A 58 5.08 -11.31 4.56
C VAL A 58 6.32 -11.83 3.80
N LYS A 59 6.55 -13.16 3.79
CA LYS A 59 7.72 -13.77 3.13
C LYS A 59 7.69 -13.63 1.60
N SER A 60 6.51 -13.69 1.00
CA SER A 60 6.34 -13.61 -0.47
C SER A 60 6.35 -12.18 -1.02
N ASN A 61 6.49 -11.18 -0.15
CA ASN A 61 6.46 -9.78 -0.53
C ASN A 61 7.77 -9.33 -1.17
N SER A 62 7.71 -8.93 -2.45
CA SER A 62 8.82 -8.32 -3.19
C SER A 62 8.67 -6.81 -3.42
N ILE A 63 7.68 -6.16 -2.81
CA ILE A 63 7.33 -4.75 -3.10
C ILE A 63 8.48 -3.80 -2.75
N VAL A 64 9.29 -4.12 -1.73
CA VAL A 64 10.47 -3.30 -1.37
C VAL A 64 11.57 -3.43 -2.43
N GLU A 65 11.79 -4.63 -2.94
CA GLU A 65 12.77 -4.91 -3.99
C GLU A 65 12.38 -4.19 -5.27
N THR A 66 11.14 -4.35 -5.71
CA THR A 66 10.62 -3.69 -6.92
C THR A 66 10.64 -2.17 -6.82
N PHE A 67 10.33 -1.60 -5.65
CA PHE A 67 10.45 -0.16 -5.42
C PHE A 67 11.90 0.33 -5.50
N THR A 68 12.83 -0.43 -4.93
CA THR A 68 14.26 -0.08 -4.96
C THR A 68 14.80 -0.11 -6.39
N GLU A 69 14.44 -1.13 -7.17
CA GLU A 69 14.78 -1.22 -8.59
C GLU A 69 14.18 -0.05 -9.39
N LEU A 70 12.89 0.24 -9.17
CA LEU A 70 12.23 1.34 -9.85
C LEU A 70 12.91 2.67 -9.53
N ARG A 71 13.23 2.93 -8.26
CA ARG A 71 13.94 4.13 -7.83
C ARG A 71 15.35 4.22 -8.43
N GLY A 72 16.05 3.09 -8.59
CA GLY A 72 17.34 3.04 -9.28
C GLY A 72 17.25 3.47 -10.75
N SER A 73 16.11 3.21 -11.41
CA SER A 73 15.87 3.62 -12.80
C SER A 73 15.34 5.06 -12.97
N ARG A 74 15.04 5.76 -11.87
CA ARG A 74 14.41 7.11 -11.87
C ARG A 74 15.11 8.09 -12.81
N SER A 75 16.42 8.29 -12.65
CA SER A 75 17.17 9.27 -13.43
C SER A 75 17.15 8.98 -14.94
N GLN A 76 17.15 7.70 -15.31
CA GLN A 76 17.08 7.30 -16.72
C GLN A 76 15.71 7.57 -17.33
N LEU A 77 14.63 7.31 -16.57
CA LEU A 77 13.25 7.58 -17.00
C LEU A 77 13.02 9.08 -17.16
N PHE A 78 13.47 9.90 -16.21
CA PHE A 78 13.35 11.36 -16.30
C PHE A 78 14.17 11.95 -17.45
N ALA A 79 15.39 11.44 -17.70
CA ALA A 79 16.19 11.87 -18.85
C ALA A 79 15.48 11.57 -20.20
N ARG A 80 14.65 10.53 -20.25
CA ARG A 80 13.84 10.16 -21.42
C ARG A 80 12.49 10.86 -21.50
N ARG A 81 12.17 11.73 -20.54
CA ARG A 81 10.84 12.35 -20.38
C ARG A 81 9.71 11.34 -20.18
N GLU A 82 10.01 10.30 -19.40
CA GLU A 82 9.07 9.23 -19.06
C GLU A 82 8.58 9.38 -17.62
N ALA A 83 8.45 10.62 -17.10
CA ALA A 83 8.01 10.85 -15.72
C ALA A 83 6.59 10.32 -15.46
N ALA A 84 5.68 10.45 -16.43
CA ALA A 84 4.34 9.86 -16.35
C ALA A 84 4.38 8.33 -16.24
N LEU A 85 5.27 7.66 -16.97
CA LEU A 85 5.43 6.19 -16.88
C LEU A 85 6.00 5.79 -15.51
N TYR A 86 6.98 6.54 -15.01
CA TYR A 86 7.53 6.34 -13.67
C TYR A 86 6.46 6.50 -12.60
N ARG A 87 5.64 7.55 -12.68
CA ARG A 87 4.49 7.79 -11.79
C ARG A 87 3.49 6.64 -11.83
N CYS A 88 3.05 6.21 -13.01
CA CYS A 88 2.11 5.08 -13.15
C CYS A 88 2.66 3.79 -12.49
N ARG A 89 3.97 3.54 -12.60
CA ARG A 89 4.61 2.38 -11.95
C ARG A 89 4.64 2.51 -10.43
N LEU A 90 4.90 3.71 -9.89
CA LEU A 90 4.82 3.99 -8.46
C LEU A 90 3.39 3.82 -7.92
N GLU A 91 2.39 4.34 -8.62
CA GLU A 91 0.98 4.18 -8.26
C GLU A 91 0.59 2.71 -8.23
N ARG A 92 1.01 1.92 -9.23
CA ARG A 92 0.78 0.47 -9.23
C ARG A 92 1.34 -0.19 -7.96
N MET A 93 2.57 0.15 -7.57
CA MET A 93 3.16 -0.36 -6.33
C MET A 93 2.44 0.12 -5.07
N HIS A 94 1.91 1.35 -5.06
CA HIS A 94 1.09 1.84 -3.96
C HIS A 94 -0.17 0.96 -3.77
N TYR A 95 -0.84 0.63 -4.88
CA TYR A 95 -1.99 -0.28 -4.86
C TYR A 95 -1.60 -1.70 -4.43
N GLU A 96 -0.46 -2.23 -4.90
CA GLU A 96 0.06 -3.53 -4.48
C GLU A 96 0.33 -3.56 -2.95
N ALA A 97 0.95 -2.50 -2.40
CA ALA A 97 1.20 -2.35 -0.97
C ALA A 97 -0.11 -2.22 -0.17
N ALA A 98 -1.08 -1.45 -0.66
CA ALA A 98 -2.39 -1.32 -0.03
C ALA A 98 -3.15 -2.66 0.01
N ASN A 99 -3.09 -3.43 -1.09
CA ASN A 99 -3.68 -4.76 -1.17
C ASN A 99 -3.00 -5.75 -0.21
N LEU A 100 -1.67 -5.77 -0.16
CA LEU A 100 -0.93 -6.62 0.79
C LEU A 100 -1.34 -6.33 2.24
N MET A 101 -1.35 -5.05 2.62
CA MET A 101 -1.78 -4.62 3.95
C MET A 101 -3.22 -5.06 4.24
N GLY A 102 -4.13 -4.92 3.28
CA GLY A 102 -5.52 -5.37 3.42
C GLY A 102 -5.63 -6.89 3.65
N ARG A 103 -4.83 -7.68 2.93
CA ARG A 103 -4.78 -9.15 3.11
C ARG A 103 -4.22 -9.55 4.47
N ILE A 104 -3.15 -8.88 4.93
CA ILE A 104 -2.58 -9.11 6.26
C ILE A 104 -3.60 -8.76 7.35
N ARG A 105 -4.30 -7.62 7.24
CA ARG A 105 -5.37 -7.23 8.16
C ARG A 105 -6.49 -8.25 8.23
N SER A 106 -6.98 -8.70 7.08
CA SER A 106 -8.05 -9.71 7.03
C SER A 106 -7.62 -11.03 7.66
N ALA A 107 -6.38 -11.48 7.42
CA ALA A 107 -5.85 -12.67 8.06
C ALA A 107 -5.64 -12.48 9.57
N ALA A 108 -5.21 -11.29 10.00
CA ALA A 108 -5.05 -10.94 11.40
C ALA A 108 -6.39 -10.89 12.16
N GLU A 109 -7.43 -10.34 11.55
CA GLU A 109 -8.79 -10.36 12.09
C GLU A 109 -9.28 -11.80 12.23
N ALA A 110 -9.08 -12.64 11.21
CA ALA A 110 -9.45 -14.06 11.27
C ALA A 110 -8.68 -14.81 12.36
N LEU A 111 -7.40 -14.48 12.57
CA LEU A 111 -6.58 -15.03 13.64
C LEU A 111 -7.08 -14.59 15.03
N SER A 112 -7.39 -13.30 15.21
CA SER A 112 -7.97 -12.77 16.46
C SER A 112 -9.28 -13.46 16.80
N MET A 113 -10.17 -13.59 15.80
CA MET A 113 -11.44 -14.31 15.96
C MET A 113 -11.28 -15.80 16.22
N ALA A 114 -10.09 -16.39 16.02
CA ALA A 114 -9.79 -17.76 16.38
C ALA A 114 -9.22 -17.86 17.81
N TYR A 115 -8.40 -16.89 18.23
CA TYR A 115 -7.92 -16.83 19.62
C TYR A 115 -9.04 -16.61 20.63
N ASP A 116 -9.98 -15.71 20.34
CA ASP A 116 -11.10 -15.40 21.25
C ASP A 116 -11.91 -16.64 21.68
N PRO A 117 -12.46 -17.46 20.76
CA PRO A 117 -13.20 -18.67 21.14
C PRO A 117 -12.30 -19.74 21.76
N TYR A 118 -11.01 -19.80 21.43
CA TYR A 118 -10.09 -20.73 22.10
C TYR A 118 -9.89 -20.33 23.57
N GLY A 119 -9.68 -19.04 23.84
CA GLY A 119 -9.60 -18.51 25.20
C GLY A 119 -10.88 -18.78 25.99
N LEU A 120 -12.06 -18.57 25.38
CA LEU A 120 -13.34 -18.90 26.02
C LEU A 120 -13.51 -20.39 26.30
N LEU A 121 -13.04 -21.26 25.40
CA LEU A 121 -13.08 -22.71 25.58
C LEU A 121 -12.23 -23.15 26.77
N VAL A 122 -10.99 -22.64 26.86
CA VAL A 122 -10.09 -22.93 27.98
C VAL A 122 -10.63 -22.38 29.31
N LEU A 123 -11.31 -21.23 29.29
CA LEU A 123 -11.98 -20.70 30.48
C LEU A 123 -13.17 -21.57 30.92
N ALA A 124 -13.88 -22.18 29.97
CA ALA A 124 -15.02 -23.05 30.25
C ALA A 124 -14.61 -24.46 30.70
N ASP A 125 -13.47 -24.97 30.20
CA ASP A 125 -12.92 -26.28 30.53
C ASP A 125 -11.48 -26.16 31.02
N SER A 126 -11.32 -26.18 32.36
CA SER A 126 -10.01 -26.06 33.01
C SER A 126 -9.06 -27.21 32.71
N SER A 127 -9.53 -28.33 32.15
CA SER A 127 -8.65 -29.42 31.72
C SER A 127 -7.79 -29.05 30.49
N LEU A 128 -8.18 -27.99 29.77
CA LEU A 128 -7.46 -27.49 28.59
C LEU A 128 -6.38 -26.47 28.94
N LEU A 129 -6.14 -26.17 30.22
CA LEU A 129 -5.12 -25.20 30.63
C LEU A 129 -3.71 -25.66 30.25
N ASP A 130 -3.38 -26.92 30.52
CA ASP A 130 -2.09 -27.50 30.17
C ASP A 130 -1.93 -27.57 28.65
N GLU A 131 -2.99 -27.97 27.92
CA GLU A 131 -3.00 -28.02 26.45
C GLU A 131 -2.79 -26.62 25.82
N ARG A 132 -3.35 -25.56 26.44
CA ARG A 132 -3.14 -24.17 26.00
C ARG A 132 -1.67 -23.77 26.11
N ASP A 133 -1.06 -24.08 27.24
CA ASP A 133 0.32 -23.68 27.50
C ASP A 133 1.26 -24.42 26.52
N ASP A 134 1.07 -25.73 26.34
CA ASP A 134 1.77 -26.53 25.33
C ASP A 134 1.58 -25.96 23.91
N PHE A 135 0.34 -25.58 23.55
CA PHE A 135 0.04 -25.03 22.23
C PHE A 135 0.70 -23.67 21.98
N TYR A 136 0.77 -22.80 22.99
CA TYR A 136 1.37 -21.47 22.86
C TYR A 136 2.90 -21.47 22.95
N GLU A 137 3.51 -22.51 23.51
CA GLU A 137 4.96 -22.75 23.43
C GLU A 137 5.40 -23.21 22.02
N ASP A 138 4.47 -23.70 21.21
CA ASP A 138 4.74 -24.15 19.85
C ASP A 138 4.93 -22.98 18.85
N CYS A 139 5.48 -23.31 17.69
CA CYS A 139 5.79 -22.38 16.62
C CYS A 139 5.18 -22.85 15.28
N GLU A 140 4.65 -21.89 14.52
CA GLU A 140 4.19 -22.09 13.16
C GLU A 140 5.14 -21.37 12.20
N GLU A 141 5.76 -22.10 11.27
CA GLU A 141 6.74 -21.57 10.32
C GLU A 141 7.90 -20.74 10.94
N GLY A 142 8.27 -21.04 12.19
CA GLY A 142 9.31 -20.34 12.94
C GLY A 142 8.83 -19.11 13.73
N LEU A 143 7.52 -18.83 13.75
CA LEU A 143 6.91 -17.78 14.55
C LEU A 143 6.09 -18.40 15.69
N THR A 144 6.26 -17.86 16.90
CA THR A 144 5.51 -18.31 18.08
C THR A 144 4.01 -18.10 17.88
N ILE A 145 3.21 -19.08 18.28
CA ILE A 145 1.74 -19.05 18.15
C ILE A 145 1.09 -18.20 19.26
N HIS A 146 1.85 -17.77 20.25
CA HIS A 146 1.35 -16.97 21.35
C HIS A 146 0.63 -15.68 20.87
N PRO A 147 -0.60 -15.37 21.34
CA PRO A 147 -1.40 -14.24 20.88
C PRO A 147 -0.68 -12.88 20.97
N ASN A 148 -0.03 -12.59 22.11
CA ASN A 148 0.72 -11.34 22.28
C ASN A 148 1.83 -11.16 21.24
N PHE A 149 2.57 -12.24 20.97
CA PHE A 149 3.67 -12.20 20.00
C PHE A 149 3.15 -12.03 18.57
N THR A 150 2.13 -12.81 18.18
CA THR A 150 1.53 -12.71 16.84
C THR A 150 0.89 -11.34 16.60
N ALA A 151 0.21 -10.76 17.59
CA ALA A 151 -0.35 -9.42 17.50
C ALA A 151 0.73 -8.35 17.31
N ASP A 152 1.84 -8.43 18.06
CA ASP A 152 2.96 -7.49 17.91
C ASP A 152 3.68 -7.64 16.57
N PHE A 153 3.88 -8.88 16.11
CA PHE A 153 4.46 -9.17 14.80
C PHE A 153 3.61 -8.54 13.68
N ILE A 154 2.31 -8.84 13.65
CA ILE A 154 1.37 -8.31 12.66
C ILE A 154 1.33 -6.78 12.70
N ARG A 155 1.28 -6.19 13.89
CA ARG A 155 1.25 -4.73 14.06
C ARG A 155 2.49 -4.09 13.42
N ARG A 156 3.69 -4.62 13.69
CA ARG A 156 4.94 -4.10 13.10
C ARG A 156 4.96 -4.24 11.58
N GLU A 157 4.47 -5.34 11.03
CA GLU A 157 4.38 -5.54 9.57
C GLU A 157 3.40 -4.53 8.93
N ILE A 158 2.26 -4.26 9.57
CA ILE A 158 1.31 -3.24 9.09
C ILE A 158 1.94 -1.84 9.16
N GLU A 159 2.57 -1.48 10.28
CA GLU A 159 3.27 -0.20 10.44
C GLU A 159 4.37 -0.01 9.37
N PHE A 160 5.14 -1.06 9.10
CA PHE A 160 6.15 -1.07 8.04
C PHE A 160 5.53 -0.77 6.67
N ILE A 161 4.44 -1.44 6.31
CA ILE A 161 3.77 -1.23 5.02
C ILE A 161 3.16 0.17 4.94
N GLU A 162 2.60 0.69 6.03
CA GLU A 162 2.08 2.07 6.07
C GLU A 162 3.15 3.11 5.82
N ASP A 163 4.30 3.00 6.51
CA ASP A 163 5.44 3.89 6.30
C ASP A 163 5.98 3.78 4.88
N PHE A 164 6.02 2.56 4.34
CA PHE A 164 6.44 2.31 2.98
C PHE A 164 5.49 2.95 1.95
N LYS A 165 4.17 2.87 2.15
CA LYS A 165 3.20 3.57 1.30
C LYS A 165 3.40 5.08 1.29
N ARG A 166 3.67 5.69 2.46
CA ARG A 166 3.96 7.14 2.56
C ARG A 166 5.20 7.52 1.75
N LYS A 167 6.23 6.65 1.72
CA LYS A 167 7.42 6.85 0.87
C LYS A 167 7.06 6.84 -0.61
N ILE A 168 6.23 5.89 -1.04
CA ILE A 168 5.74 5.85 -2.43
C ILE A 168 4.94 7.10 -2.77
N GLU A 169 4.02 7.54 -1.90
CA GLU A 169 3.21 8.74 -2.12
C GLU A 169 4.06 10.00 -2.31
N ASN A 170 5.14 10.14 -1.53
CA ASN A 170 6.07 11.25 -1.69
C ASN A 170 6.80 11.17 -3.04
N GLU A 171 7.24 9.97 -3.45
CA GLU A 171 7.90 9.77 -4.74
C GLU A 171 6.94 9.99 -5.92
N VAL A 172 5.65 9.65 -5.78
CA VAL A 172 4.59 9.95 -6.77
C VAL A 172 4.48 11.46 -6.97
N LYS A 173 4.44 12.24 -5.88
CA LYS A 173 4.40 13.72 -5.96
C LYS A 173 5.64 14.29 -6.64
N GLU A 174 6.81 13.73 -6.36
CA GLU A 174 8.04 14.15 -7.06
C GLU A 174 7.97 13.84 -8.57
N ALA A 175 7.42 12.69 -8.95
CA ALA A 175 7.20 12.31 -10.35
C ALA A 175 6.17 13.22 -11.03
N GLU A 176 5.11 13.62 -10.34
CA GLU A 176 4.11 14.59 -10.84
C GLU A 176 4.73 15.95 -11.14
N LEU A 177 5.59 16.47 -10.25
CA LEU A 177 6.30 17.73 -10.48
C LEU A 177 7.22 17.64 -11.71
N GLN A 178 7.90 16.50 -11.88
CA GLN A 178 8.74 16.28 -13.05
C GLN A 178 7.91 16.16 -14.34
N GLU A 179 6.77 15.47 -14.30
CA GLU A 179 5.84 15.39 -15.43
C GLU A 179 5.33 16.77 -15.85
N GLN A 180 5.01 17.65 -14.87
CA GLN A 180 4.63 19.04 -15.15
C GLN A 180 5.77 19.81 -15.83
N ASN A 181 7.02 19.63 -15.38
CA ASN A 181 8.18 20.26 -16.01
C ASN A 181 8.42 19.76 -17.44
N GLU A 182 8.22 18.46 -17.69
CA GLU A 182 8.36 17.85 -19.02
C GLU A 182 7.29 18.34 -20.00
N ASN A 183 6.08 18.54 -19.50
CA ASN A 183 4.92 18.99 -20.25
C ASN A 183 4.80 20.52 -20.35
N HIS A 184 5.77 21.30 -19.86
CA HIS A 184 5.76 22.76 -19.97
C HIS A 184 6.42 23.19 -21.30
N PRO A 185 5.65 23.45 -22.38
CA PRO A 185 6.21 23.86 -23.67
C PRO A 185 6.95 25.20 -23.57
N ASP A 186 6.47 26.10 -22.70
CA ASP A 186 6.97 27.46 -22.58
C ASP A 186 8.47 27.56 -22.28
N LEU A 187 9.08 26.67 -21.49
CA LEU A 187 10.49 26.82 -21.14
C LEU A 187 11.42 26.57 -22.33
N ILE A 188 11.11 25.58 -23.16
CA ILE A 188 11.92 25.27 -24.34
C ILE A 188 11.70 26.33 -25.41
N ASP A 189 10.46 26.77 -25.59
CA ASP A 189 10.14 27.78 -26.59
C ASP A 189 10.67 29.17 -26.17
N GLN A 190 10.59 29.53 -24.89
CA GLN A 190 11.25 30.74 -24.35
C GLN A 190 12.77 30.69 -24.51
N VAL A 191 13.41 29.54 -24.27
CA VAL A 191 14.85 29.39 -24.48
C VAL A 191 15.20 29.50 -25.96
N LYS A 192 14.41 28.91 -26.86
CA LYS A 192 14.61 29.08 -28.31
C LYS A 192 14.45 30.54 -28.73
N ASP A 193 13.43 31.23 -28.23
CA ASP A 193 13.17 32.63 -28.54
C ASP A 193 14.34 33.52 -28.05
N LEU A 194 14.83 33.28 -26.83
CA LEU A 194 16.04 33.91 -26.30
C LEU A 194 17.27 33.67 -27.20
N PHE A 195 17.45 32.45 -27.71
CA PHE A 195 18.54 32.15 -28.64
C PHE A 195 18.40 32.87 -29.99
N VAL A 196 17.17 33.00 -30.48
CA VAL A 196 16.87 33.75 -31.72
C VAL A 196 17.17 35.23 -31.53
N ASP A 197 16.74 35.81 -30.42
CA ASP A 197 17.00 37.22 -30.08
C ASP A 197 18.49 37.49 -29.92
N LEU A 198 19.21 36.63 -29.19
CA LEU A 198 20.66 36.74 -29.02
C LEU A 198 21.38 36.69 -30.37
N ARG A 199 20.96 35.79 -31.27
CA ARG A 199 21.53 35.68 -32.63
C ARG A 199 21.29 36.95 -33.44
N HIS A 200 20.10 37.55 -33.33
CA HIS A 200 19.79 38.81 -34.00
C HIS A 200 20.60 39.98 -33.45
N GLU A 201 20.80 40.04 -32.13
CA GLU A 201 21.63 41.06 -31.49
C GLU A 201 23.11 40.94 -31.90
N PHE A 202 23.65 39.73 -31.91
CA PHE A 202 24.99 39.47 -32.44
C PHE A 202 25.12 39.85 -33.91
N GLY A 203 24.11 39.54 -34.74
CA GLY A 203 24.09 39.92 -36.16
C GLY A 203 24.17 41.43 -36.35
N ARG A 204 23.36 42.19 -35.60
CA ARG A 204 23.38 43.67 -35.65
C ARG A 204 24.72 44.24 -35.22
N HIS A 205 25.29 43.76 -34.11
CA HIS A 205 26.61 44.21 -33.67
C HIS A 205 27.71 43.86 -34.67
N TYR A 206 27.64 42.70 -35.31
CA TYR A 206 28.58 42.33 -36.35
C TYR A 206 28.50 43.27 -37.57
N GLU A 207 27.29 43.60 -38.02
CA GLU A 207 27.07 44.55 -39.11
C GLU A 207 27.58 45.96 -38.78
N GLU A 208 27.31 46.47 -37.58
CA GLU A 208 27.84 47.76 -37.10
C GLU A 208 29.37 47.75 -37.10
N LEU A 209 29.99 46.67 -36.61
CA LEU A 209 31.43 46.54 -36.51
C LEU A 209 32.09 46.44 -37.90
N CYS A 210 31.48 45.70 -38.82
CA CYS A 210 31.89 45.69 -40.24
C CYS A 210 31.77 47.09 -40.89
N GLY A 211 30.69 47.82 -40.60
CA GLY A 211 30.52 49.20 -41.07
C GLY A 211 31.60 50.14 -40.53
N GLN A 212 31.91 50.06 -39.24
CA GLN A 212 32.99 50.83 -38.62
C GLN A 212 34.35 50.51 -39.22
N ILE A 213 34.67 49.23 -39.42
CA ILE A 213 35.93 48.80 -40.07
C ILE A 213 36.02 49.36 -41.48
N LYS A 214 34.93 49.31 -42.26
CA LYS A 214 34.91 49.84 -43.63
C LYS A 214 35.18 51.34 -43.66
N ASN A 215 34.48 52.11 -42.84
CA ASN A 215 34.68 53.56 -42.73
C ASN A 215 36.11 53.92 -42.29
N MET A 216 36.68 53.12 -41.38
CA MET A 216 38.05 53.30 -40.91
C MET A 216 39.06 53.00 -42.02
N ASN A 217 38.84 51.94 -42.82
CA ASN A 217 39.67 51.63 -43.99
C ASN A 217 39.59 52.74 -45.05
N GLU A 218 38.40 53.26 -45.34
CA GLU A 218 38.21 54.37 -46.27
C GLU A 218 38.96 55.63 -45.79
N SER A 219 38.87 55.94 -44.49
CA SER A 219 39.61 57.06 -43.89
C SER A 219 41.14 56.87 -43.96
N ILE A 220 41.63 55.64 -43.79
CA ILE A 220 43.06 55.33 -43.90
C ILE A 220 43.56 55.51 -45.35
N GLU A 221 42.78 55.06 -46.35
CA GLU A 221 43.14 55.27 -47.76
C GLU A 221 43.12 56.76 -48.14
N ASP A 222 42.16 57.54 -47.65
CA ASP A 222 42.14 58.99 -47.86
C ASP A 222 43.37 59.69 -47.26
N ILE A 223 43.76 59.30 -46.04
CA ILE A 223 44.98 59.79 -45.39
C ILE A 223 46.21 59.40 -46.22
N LYS A 224 46.31 58.15 -46.68
CA LYS A 224 47.42 57.66 -47.50
C LYS A 224 47.54 58.42 -48.82
N LEU A 225 46.43 58.64 -49.54
CA LEU A 225 46.37 59.44 -50.76
C LEU A 225 46.75 60.90 -50.51
N SER A 226 46.43 61.45 -49.34
CA SER A 226 46.84 62.82 -48.96
C SER A 226 48.35 62.90 -48.68
N MET A 227 48.93 61.86 -48.05
CA MET A 227 50.37 61.78 -47.78
C MET A 227 51.19 61.55 -49.05
N GLU A 228 50.69 60.78 -50.02
CA GLU A 228 51.33 60.60 -51.32
C GLU A 228 51.37 61.92 -52.10
N ARG A 229 50.27 62.69 -52.11
CA ARG A 229 50.22 64.02 -52.72
C ARG A 229 51.17 65.03 -52.08
N LEU A 230 51.44 64.91 -50.78
CA LEU A 230 52.42 65.74 -50.07
C LEU A 230 53.88 65.35 -50.34
N LYS A 231 54.15 64.16 -50.89
CA LYS A 231 55.51 63.71 -51.27
C LYS A 231 55.90 64.12 -52.69
N GLU A 232 54.95 64.49 -53.53
CA GLU A 232 55.17 64.93 -54.92
C GLU A 232 55.39 66.45 -55.06
N HIS A 233 55.33 67.19 -53.96
CA HIS A 233 55.70 68.61 -53.83
C HIS A 233 56.98 68.78 -53.02
#